data_AF-A0A940BJ77-F1
#
_entry.id   AF-A0A940BJ77-F1
#
_cell.length_a   1.000
_cell.length_b   1.000
_cell.length_c   1.000
_cell.angle_alpha   90.00
_cell.angle_beta   90.00
_cell.angle_gamma   90.00
#
_symmetry.space_group_name_H-M   'P 1'
#
loop_
_entity.id
_entity.type
_entity.pdbx_description
1 polymer ?
#
loop_
_entity_poly.entity_id
_entity_poly.type
_entity_poly.pdbx_seq_one_letter_code
_entity_poly.pdbx_strand_id
1 'polypeptide(L)' 'MKKFVPLGKMSKKEQKKVYAKQRKTWGVFSPVTRTAPNGKAYNRKKRKAEEDYE' A
#
# COMPACT_ATOMS: atom_id res chain seq x y z
N MET A 1 19.17 7.22 -31.30
CA MET A 1 18.79 6.62 -29.99
C MET A 1 18.61 7.71 -28.95
N LYS A 2 17.56 7.65 -28.12
CA LYS A 2 17.48 8.55 -26.95
C LYS A 2 18.55 8.12 -25.95
N LYS A 3 19.40 9.07 -25.55
CA LYS A 3 20.42 8.86 -24.52
C LYS A 3 19.71 8.53 -23.21
N PHE A 4 20.24 7.56 -22.46
CA PHE A 4 19.75 7.27 -21.11
C PHE A 4 20.06 8.47 -20.20
N VAL A 5 19.04 8.96 -19.51
CA VAL A 5 19.17 10.03 -18.53
C VAL A 5 18.72 9.47 -17.18
N PRO A 6 19.58 9.47 -16.15
CA PRO A 6 19.19 9.07 -14.80
C PRO A 6 18.08 9.96 -14.25
N LEU A 7 17.19 9.41 -13.43
CA LEU A 7 16.00 10.11 -12.89
C LEU A 7 16.33 11.46 -12.24
N GLY A 8 17.40 11.51 -11.43
CA GLY A 8 17.84 12.72 -10.73
C GLY A 8 18.44 13.80 -11.65
N LYS A 9 18.70 13.49 -12.92
CA LYS A 9 19.21 14.42 -13.94
C LYS A 9 18.12 14.86 -14.93
N MET A 10 16.91 14.31 -14.83
CA MET A 10 15.78 14.71 -15.66
C MET A 10 15.23 16.08 -15.21
N SER A 11 14.57 16.80 -16.13
CA SER A 11 13.84 18.01 -15.76
C SER A 11 12.69 17.69 -14.79
N LYS A 12 12.28 18.68 -13.97
CA LYS A 12 11.14 18.51 -13.05
C LYS A 12 9.87 18.02 -13.76
N LYS A 13 9.62 18.46 -15.01
CA LYS A 13 8.47 18.04 -15.81
C LYS A 13 8.53 16.56 -16.20
N GLU A 14 9.71 16.06 -16.57
CA GLU A 14 9.90 14.66 -16.94
C GLU A 14 9.83 13.72 -15.74
N GLN A 15 10.45 14.10 -14.63
CA GLN A 15 10.33 13.35 -13.37
C GLN A 15 8.85 13.18 -12.98
N LYS A 16 8.06 14.26 -13.05
CA LYS A 16 6.61 14.21 -12.79
C LYS A 16 5.89 13.21 -13.71
N LYS A 17 6.23 13.17 -15.01
CA LYS A 17 5.66 12.18 -15.94
C LYS A 17 6.04 10.74 -15.58
N VAL A 18 7.28 10.49 -15.16
CA VAL A 18 7.72 9.16 -14.73
C VAL A 18 6.95 8.71 -13.48
N TYR A 19 6.92 9.54 -12.44
CA TYR A 19 6.20 9.20 -11.21
C TYR A 19 4.69 9.08 -11.41
N ALA A 20 4.08 9.90 -12.28
CA ALA A 20 2.66 9.76 -12.61
C ALA A 20 2.34 8.43 -13.30
N LYS A 21 3.27 7.87 -14.08
CA LYS A 21 3.11 6.52 -14.64
C LYS A 21 3.20 5.44 -13.58
N GLN A 22 4.04 5.62 -12.58
CA GLN A 22 4.22 4.67 -11.46
C GLN A 22 3.05 4.70 -10.46
N ARG A 23 2.49 5.88 -10.19
CA ARG A 23 1.40 6.10 -9.22
C ARG A 23 0.02 5.87 -9.83
N LYS A 24 -0.25 4.65 -10.31
CA LYS A 24 -1.58 4.31 -10.87
C LYS A 24 -2.37 3.34 -10.03
N THR A 25 -1.70 2.38 -9.41
CA THR A 25 -2.33 1.35 -8.58
C THR A 25 -1.48 1.16 -7.34
N TRP A 26 -2.09 0.63 -6.29
CA TRP A 26 -1.40 0.21 -5.08
C TRP A 26 -0.57 -1.08 -5.29
N GLY A 27 -0.42 -1.55 -6.54
CA GLY A 27 0.26 -2.79 -6.89
C GLY A 27 -0.53 -4.01 -6.46
N VAL A 28 0.10 -4.91 -5.70
CA VAL A 28 -0.53 -6.09 -5.08
C VAL A 28 -1.43 -5.70 -3.89
N PHE A 29 -1.28 -4.48 -3.40
CA PHE A 29 -1.91 -4.03 -2.18
C PHE A 29 -3.27 -3.38 -2.46
N SER A 30 -4.30 -3.66 -1.67
CA SER A 30 -5.60 -2.97 -1.73
C SER A 30 -5.89 -2.27 -0.41
N PRO A 31 -6.08 -0.93 -0.39
CA PRO A 31 -6.34 -0.18 0.85
C PRO A 31 -7.68 -0.57 1.50
N VAL A 32 -8.62 -1.13 0.74
CA VAL A 32 -9.92 -1.58 1.25
C VAL A 32 -9.80 -2.87 2.08
N THR A 33 -8.83 -3.72 1.78
CA THR A 33 -8.67 -5.03 2.45
C THR A 33 -7.70 -5.01 3.64
N ARG A 34 -6.97 -3.90 3.86
CA ARG A 34 -6.08 -3.71 5.03
C ARG A 34 -6.66 -2.76 6.08
N THR A 35 -7.97 -2.74 6.23
CA THR A 35 -8.59 -2.15 7.41
C THR A 35 -8.23 -3.01 8.63
N ALA A 36 -7.58 -2.39 9.61
CA ALA A 36 -7.34 -3.04 10.90
C ALA A 36 -8.70 -3.43 11.50
N PRO A 37 -8.82 -4.62 12.12
CA PRO A 37 -10.06 -5.01 12.75
C PRO A 37 -10.42 -4.00 13.86
N ASN A 38 -11.69 -3.61 13.93
CA ASN A 38 -12.17 -2.71 14.98
C ASN A 38 -12.04 -3.40 16.35
N GLY A 39 -11.16 -2.89 17.21
CA GLY A 39 -10.89 -3.46 18.53
C GLY A 39 -12.07 -3.45 19.50
N LYS A 40 -13.09 -2.63 19.24
CA LYS A 40 -14.33 -2.56 20.04
C LYS A 40 -15.49 -3.35 19.42
N ALA A 41 -15.33 -3.88 18.20
CA ALA A 41 -16.38 -4.67 17.57
C ALA A 41 -16.54 -6.00 18.31
N TYR A 42 -17.80 -6.37 18.57
CA TYR A 42 -18.10 -7.65 19.18
C TYR A 42 -17.66 -8.81 18.26
N ASN A 43 -16.84 -9.71 18.78
CA ASN A 43 -16.35 -10.88 18.05
C ASN A 43 -16.40 -12.14 18.95
N ARG A 44 -17.40 -13.00 18.76
CA ARG A 44 -17.58 -14.24 19.55
C ARG A 44 -16.41 -15.20 19.47
N LYS A 45 -15.65 -15.20 18.36
CA LYS A 45 -14.49 -16.09 18.20
C LYS A 45 -13.29 -15.67 19.05
N LYS A 46 -13.21 -14.38 19.43
CA LYS A 46 -12.12 -13.85 20.25
C LYS A 46 -12.13 -14.46 21.65
N ARG A 47 -13.29 -14.57 22.28
CA ARG A 47 -13.46 -15.16 23.62
C ARG A 47 -13.01 -16.62 23.67
N LYS A 48 -13.35 -17.41 22.65
CA LYS A 48 -12.93 -18.81 22.57
C LYS A 48 -11.40 -18.94 22.45
N ALA A 49 -10.77 -18.06 21.67
CA ALA A 49 -9.32 -18.06 21.55
C ALA A 49 -8.62 -17.70 22.87
N GLU A 50 -9.13 -16.74 23.64
CA GLU A 50 -8.57 -16.40 24.96
C GLU A 50 -8.66 -17.57 25.96
N GLU A 51 -9.79 -18.30 25.95
CA GLU A 51 -10.05 -19.46 26.81
C GLU A 51 -9.16 -20.68 26.46
N ASP A 52 -8.75 -20.84 25.19
CA ASP A 52 -7.85 -21.91 24.75
C ASP A 52 -6.37 -21.66 25.17
N TYR A 53 -6.01 -20.45 25.61
CA TYR A 53 -4.65 -20.06 26.03
C TYR A 53 -4.48 -19.92 27.55
N GLU A 54 -5.57 -19.95 28.32
CA GLU A 54 -5.57 -20.03 29.80
C GLU A 54 -5.52 -21.49 30.29
#